data_AF-A0A1C5JBG8-F1
#
_entry.id   AF-A0A1C5JBG8-F1
#
_cell.length_a   1.000
_cell.length_b   1.000
_cell.length_c   1.000
_cell.angle_alpha   90.00
_cell.angle_beta   90.00
_cell.angle_gamma   90.00
#
_symmetry.space_group_name_H-M   'P 1'
#
loop_
_entity.id
_entity.type
_entity.pdbx_description
1 polymer ?
#
loop_
_entity_poly.entity_id
_entity_poly.type
_entity_poly.pdbx_seq_one_letter_code
_entity_poly.pdbx_strand_id
1 'polypeptide(L)'
;MPRDDWKGVVNQILYGLIFTRDLDDDAASRMADAMVERRHFGAGPGVYAAAIVRARRHRGPLTDEMPTPHGEEGFRAFLELLAAELDARRPWRRTTS
;
A
#
# COMPACT_ATOMS: atom_id res chain seq x y z
N MET A 1 11.23 10.03 17.05
CA MET A 1 10.77 9.68 15.69
C MET A 1 11.20 8.26 15.44
N PRO A 2 10.33 7.23 15.47
CA PRO A 2 10.83 5.90 15.17
C PRO A 2 11.14 5.86 13.67
N ARG A 3 12.41 5.64 13.34
CA ARG A 3 12.98 5.68 11.99
C ARG A 3 12.56 4.48 11.11
N ASP A 4 11.66 3.62 11.57
CA ASP A 4 11.36 2.31 10.95
C ASP A 4 9.88 1.90 11.00
N ASP A 5 8.92 2.83 10.99
CA ASP A 5 7.48 2.48 10.98
C ASP A 5 6.95 2.06 9.60
N TRP A 6 7.76 1.32 8.82
CA TRP A 6 7.32 0.82 7.52
C TRP A 6 6.17 -0.19 7.67
N LYS A 7 6.13 -0.95 8.77
CA LYS A 7 5.08 -1.94 9.03
C LYS A 7 3.75 -1.25 9.37
N GLY A 8 3.75 -0.17 10.15
CA GLY A 8 2.54 0.64 10.37
C GLY A 8 1.98 1.22 9.07
N VAL A 9 2.84 1.67 8.15
CA VAL A 9 2.42 2.14 6.82
C VAL A 9 1.80 1.01 5.99
N VAL A 10 2.37 -0.20 6.02
CA VAL A 10 1.81 -1.39 5.34
C VAL A 10 0.47 -1.80 5.96
N ASN A 11 0.32 -1.69 7.28
CA ASN A 11 -0.95 -1.95 7.94
C ASN A 11 -2.05 -0.96 7.55
N GLN A 12 -1.70 0.30 7.24
CA GLN A 12 -2.67 1.26 6.69
C GLN A 12 -3.19 0.82 5.31
N ILE A 13 -2.33 0.22 4.48
CA ILE A 13 -2.72 -0.37 3.20
C ILE A 13 -3.70 -1.51 3.47
N LEU A 14 -3.34 -2.44 4.35
CA LEU A 14 -4.17 -3.60 4.71
C LEU A 14 -5.53 -3.16 5.26
N TYR A 15 -5.55 -2.16 6.14
CA TYR A 15 -6.77 -1.59 6.69
C TYR A 15 -7.65 -0.96 5.61
N GLY A 16 -7.06 -0.27 4.63
CA GLY A 16 -7.77 0.28 3.48
C GLY A 16 -8.44 -0.77 2.59
N LEU A 17 -8.06 -2.05 2.73
CA LEU A 17 -8.62 -3.18 1.98
C LEU A 17 -9.70 -3.94 2.75
N ILE A 18 -10.07 -3.54 3.98
CA ILE A 18 -10.97 -4.34 4.83
C ILE A 18 -12.35 -4.63 4.20
N PHE A 19 -12.83 -3.74 3.32
CA PHE A 19 -14.06 -3.90 2.56
C PHE A 19 -13.84 -4.24 1.08
N THR A 20 -12.57 -4.35 0.66
CA THR A 20 -12.21 -4.77 -0.69
C THR A 20 -12.29 -6.29 -0.73
N ARG A 21 -13.12 -6.83 -1.62
CA ARG A 21 -13.29 -8.28 -1.74
C ARG A 21 -12.18 -8.92 -2.56
N ASP A 22 -11.88 -8.32 -3.71
CA ASP A 22 -10.93 -8.85 -4.69
C ASP A 22 -9.69 -7.96 -4.75
N LEU A 23 -8.51 -8.57 -4.59
CA LEU A 23 -7.20 -7.88 -4.56
C LEU A 23 -6.54 -7.89 -5.94
N ASP A 24 -7.21 -7.30 -6.92
CA ASP A 24 -6.83 -7.29 -8.33
C ASP A 24 -6.16 -5.98 -8.78
N ASP A 25 -5.85 -5.88 -10.09
CA ASP A 25 -5.26 -4.71 -10.72
C ASP A 25 -6.13 -3.44 -10.55
N ASP A 26 -7.46 -3.60 -10.61
CA ASP A 26 -8.43 -2.54 -10.43
C ASP A 26 -8.36 -1.95 -9.00
N ALA A 27 -8.31 -2.82 -7.99
CA ALA A 27 -8.14 -2.42 -6.60
C ALA A 27 -6.78 -1.72 -6.37
N ALA A 28 -5.69 -2.25 -6.96
CA ALA A 28 -4.36 -1.68 -6.85
C ALA A 28 -4.29 -0.28 -7.50
N SER A 29 -4.86 -0.13 -8.69
CA SER A 29 -4.92 1.12 -9.45
C SER A 29 -5.68 2.21 -8.68
N ARG A 30 -6.89 1.89 -8.17
CA ARG A 30 -7.69 2.82 -7.36
C ARG A 30 -6.97 3.25 -6.08
N MET A 31 -6.27 2.33 -5.44
CA MET A 31 -5.49 2.64 -4.24
C MET A 31 -4.28 3.51 -4.55
N ALA A 32 -3.58 3.26 -5.65
CA ALA A 32 -2.48 4.09 -6.13
C ALA A 32 -2.95 5.53 -6.42
N ASP A 33 -4.12 5.69 -7.07
CA ASP A 33 -4.73 7.01 -7.30
C ASP A 33 -5.00 7.73 -5.97
N ALA A 34 -5.63 7.05 -5.01
CA ALA A 34 -5.89 7.60 -3.68
C ALA A 34 -4.60 8.03 -2.95
N MET A 35 -3.51 7.26 -3.09
CA MET A 35 -2.20 7.61 -2.54
C MET A 35 -1.59 8.84 -3.20
N VAL A 36 -1.64 8.92 -4.53
CA VAL A 36 -1.11 10.05 -5.32
C VAL A 36 -1.88 11.34 -5.01
N GLU A 37 -3.21 11.25 -4.98
CA GLU A 37 -4.10 12.36 -4.64
C GLU A 37 -4.14 12.66 -3.14
N ARG A 38 -3.52 11.81 -2.32
CA ARG A 38 -3.51 11.87 -0.85
C ARG A 38 -4.92 11.84 -0.24
N ARG A 39 -5.87 11.18 -0.90
CA ARG A 39 -7.19 10.89 -0.35
C ARG A 39 -7.04 9.82 0.72
N HIS A 40 -7.18 10.19 1.98
CA HIS A 40 -6.99 9.33 3.17
C HIS A 40 -5.54 8.83 3.40
N PHE A 41 -4.65 8.95 2.41
CA PHE A 41 -3.24 8.58 2.46
C PHE A 41 -2.32 9.82 2.59
N GLY A 42 -2.43 10.54 3.71
CA GLY A 42 -1.79 11.85 3.91
C GLY A 42 -0.25 11.87 3.82
N ALA A 43 0.40 10.74 4.11
CA ALA A 43 1.85 10.59 4.00
C ALA A 43 2.36 10.72 2.54
N GLY A 44 1.49 10.47 1.57
CA GLY A 44 1.77 10.56 0.14
C GLY A 44 2.50 9.35 -0.43
N PRO A 45 2.53 9.24 -1.77
CA PRO A 45 2.84 8.00 -2.47
C PRO A 45 4.29 7.51 -2.25
N GLY A 46 5.24 8.43 -2.03
CA GLY A 46 6.63 8.06 -1.76
C GLY A 46 6.84 7.32 -0.44
N VAL A 47 6.05 7.61 0.59
CA VAL A 47 6.12 6.90 1.86
C VAL A 47 5.60 5.47 1.71
N TYR A 48 4.46 5.30 1.03
CA TYR A 48 3.89 3.98 0.76
C TYR A 48 4.80 3.15 -0.15
N ALA A 49 5.32 3.72 -1.25
CA ALA A 49 6.26 3.04 -2.12
C ALA A 49 7.52 2.55 -1.37
N ALA A 50 8.09 3.39 -0.49
CA ALA A 50 9.24 3.01 0.32
C ALA A 50 8.91 1.89 1.32
N ALA A 51 7.72 1.91 1.93
CA ALA A 51 7.27 0.88 2.85
C ALA A 51 7.02 -0.46 2.13
N ILE A 52 6.43 -0.42 0.93
CA ILE A 52 6.23 -1.62 0.09
C ILE A 52 7.58 -2.26 -0.26
N VAL A 53 8.60 -1.48 -0.63
CA VAL A 53 9.95 -2.01 -0.89
C VAL A 53 10.51 -2.77 0.32
N ARG A 54 10.22 -2.32 1.55
CA ARG A 54 10.63 -3.04 2.76
C ARG A 54 9.80 -4.30 3.00
N ALA A 55 8.48 -4.23 2.83
CA ALA A 55 7.58 -5.38 2.96
C ALA A 55 7.98 -6.54 2.04
N ARG A 56 8.34 -6.25 0.79
CA ARG A 56 8.79 -7.24 -0.21
C ARG A 56 10.05 -8.01 0.22
N ARG A 57 10.90 -7.39 1.04
CA ARG A 57 12.12 -8.02 1.59
C ARG A 57 11.88 -8.71 2.93
N HIS A 58 10.74 -8.46 3.57
CA HIS A 58 10.41 -8.99 4.88
C HIS A 58 9.87 -10.42 4.75
N ARG A 59 10.48 -11.35 5.51
CA ARG A 59 10.12 -12.78 5.51
C ARG A 59 9.07 -13.14 6.57
N GLY A 60 8.85 -12.29 7.58
CA GLY A 60 7.82 -12.50 8.59
C GLY A 60 6.44 -12.08 8.09
N PRO A 61 5.37 -12.38 8.84
CA PRO A 61 4.01 -12.05 8.44
C PRO A 61 3.78 -10.54 8.30
N LEU A 62 2.93 -10.17 7.36
CA LEU A 62 2.48 -8.79 7.12
C LEU A 62 1.03 -8.60 7.59
N THR A 63 0.27 -9.68 7.79
CA THR A 63 -1.14 -9.65 8.20
C THR A 63 -1.36 -10.06 9.67
N ASP A 64 -0.33 -9.96 10.52
CA ASP A 64 -0.35 -10.45 11.91
C ASP A 64 -0.78 -9.41 12.95
N GLU A 65 -0.79 -8.12 12.60
CA GLU A 65 -1.06 -7.05 13.57
C GLU A 65 -2.55 -6.62 13.63
N MET A 66 -3.37 -7.03 12.66
CA MET A 66 -4.80 -6.72 12.66
C MET A 66 -5.64 -7.80 11.97
N PRO A 67 -6.90 -8.01 12.41
CA PRO A 67 -7.84 -8.85 11.70
C PRO A 67 -8.08 -8.33 10.27
N THR A 68 -8.00 -9.22 9.29
CA THR A 68 -8.25 -8.92 7.89
C THR A 68 -8.92 -10.11 7.21
N PRO A 69 -9.83 -9.90 6.23
CA PRO A 69 -10.36 -10.99 5.42
C PRO A 69 -9.32 -11.54 4.43
N HIS A 70 -8.18 -10.86 4.27
CA HIS A 70 -7.16 -11.17 3.28
C HIS A 70 -6.09 -12.10 3.83
N GLY A 71 -5.78 -13.16 3.08
CA GLY A 71 -4.65 -14.04 3.39
C GLY A 71 -3.30 -13.37 3.11
N GLU A 72 -2.26 -13.85 3.78
CA GLU A 72 -0.87 -13.35 3.66
C GLU A 72 -0.36 -13.36 2.21
N GLU A 73 -0.58 -14.46 1.47
CA GLU A 73 -0.14 -14.59 0.07
C GLU A 73 -0.85 -13.58 -0.84
N GLY A 74 -2.18 -13.46 -0.70
CA GLY A 74 -2.99 -12.52 -1.49
C GLY A 74 -2.59 -11.07 -1.21
N PHE A 75 -2.34 -10.73 0.05
CA PHE A 75 -1.87 -9.39 0.41
C PHE A 75 -0.49 -9.09 -0.16
N ARG A 76 0.44 -10.05 -0.14
CA ARG A 76 1.77 -9.88 -0.78
C ARG A 76 1.67 -9.69 -2.29
N ALA A 77 0.85 -10.48 -2.96
CA ALA A 77 0.60 -10.33 -4.40
C ALA A 77 0.03 -8.93 -4.69
N PHE A 78 -0.92 -8.46 -3.88
CA PHE A 78 -1.47 -7.11 -3.99
C PHE A 78 -0.41 -6.02 -3.84
N LEU A 79 0.53 -6.17 -2.89
CA LEU A 79 1.63 -5.20 -2.72
C LEU A 79 2.55 -5.12 -3.95
N GLU A 80 2.71 -6.20 -4.71
CA GLU A 80 3.44 -6.17 -5.99
C GLU A 80 2.68 -5.39 -7.06
N LEU A 81 1.37 -5.60 -7.18
CA LEU A 81 0.51 -4.85 -8.11
C LEU A 81 0.52 -3.35 -7.76
N LEU A 82 0.33 -3.02 -6.48
CA LEU A 82 0.34 -1.65 -6.00
C LEU A 82 1.71 -0.98 -6.21
N ALA A 83 2.81 -1.71 -6.06
CA ALA A 83 4.14 -1.18 -6.36
C ALA A 83 4.26 -0.79 -7.85
N ALA A 84 3.78 -1.65 -8.75
CA ALA A 84 3.79 -1.39 -10.19
C ALA A 84 2.93 -0.15 -10.55
N GLU A 85 1.72 -0.07 -10.00
CA GLU A 85 0.80 1.05 -10.21
C GLU A 85 1.37 2.38 -9.69
N LEU A 86 2.04 2.36 -8.53
CA LEU A 86 2.74 3.54 -8.00
C LEU A 86 3.93 3.93 -8.88
N ASP A 87 4.74 2.96 -9.33
CA ASP A 87 5.89 3.25 -10.19
C ASP A 87 5.47 3.80 -11.56
N ALA A 88 4.37 3.31 -12.14
CA ALA A 88 3.78 3.82 -13.39
C ALA A 88 3.30 5.28 -13.29
N ARG A 89 2.92 5.73 -12.08
CA ARG A 89 2.46 7.11 -11.81
C ARG A 89 3.59 8.09 -11.47
N ARG A 90 4.87 7.67 -11.57
CA ARG A 90 6.00 8.58 -11.36
C ARG A 90 6.14 9.58 -12.51
N PRO A 91 6.58 10.82 -12.24
CA PRO A 91 6.75 11.42 -10.91
C PRO A 91 5.38 11.77 -10.31
N TRP A 92 5.18 11.45 -9.02
CA TRP A 92 3.97 11.79 -8.29
C TRP A 92 3.88 13.30 -8.02
N ARG A 93 3.63 14.09 -9.07
CA ARG A 93 3.37 15.52 -8.93
C ARG A 93 1.96 15.67 -8.37
N ARG A 94 1.80 16.56 -7.39
CA ARG A 94 0.46 17.00 -6.99
C ARG A 94 -0.17 17.66 -8.21
N THR A 95 -1.32 17.16 -8.65
CA THR A 95 -2.25 17.96 -9.42
C THR A 95 -2.70 19.08 -8.47
N THR A 96 -2.14 20.27 -8.67
CA THR A 96 -2.67 21.48 -8.06
C THR A 96 -4.07 21.67 -8.64
N SER A 97 -5.11 21.39 -7.85
CA SER A 97 -6.43 21.98 -8.05
C SER A 97 -6.55 23.22 -7.17
#